data_AF-A0AA39C8I0-F1
#
_entry.id   AF-A0AA39C8I0-F1
#
_cell.length_a   1.000
_cell.length_b   1.000
_cell.length_c   1.000
_cell.angle_alpha   90.00
_cell.angle_beta   90.00
_cell.angle_gamma   90.00
#
_symmetry.space_group_name_H-M   'P 1'
#
loop_
_entity.id
_entity.type
_entity.pdbx_description
1 polymer ?
#
loop_
_entity_poly.entity_id
_entity_poly.type
_entity_poly.pdbx_seq_one_letter_code
_entity_poly.pdbx_strand_id
1 'polypeptide(L)'
;MADIKKVLTLLCKQIILSTGIELTPNYFRLAKYNKQNNDLMKSFWSVLNVLSHCVVSSINPELNFPQYGEIKSTKIYFAYLGYDAMDFYGSTESYSSSRALLIAFSWLIASHDCLKTIVHKELMKSIFGHESIKSSYLTDKDEEIIDDVSPTNFSSEINLLIHKCSRINNNLKEINELMKEKACLITKIHDASLNKNGLPHLNVAELFLLKKLFIKQKNNKNTLREECEDGFEELHNIGVLLEIYTKWIRVEDIFFNWMETILDDTRNDQIHLSSENNDELSTIICIVRHLTKKKIHKMKLSNNELVTEKISSVSKLLCPSRFLRVHKNSSTDNNDELILQHLSEINNNVDKKVAKLNSELKLIIKSIPNCLQV
;
A
#
# COMPACT_ATOMS: atom_id res chain seq x y z
N MET A 1 36.09 7.56 -10.18
CA MET A 1 35.24 8.00 -11.32
C MET A 1 34.85 6.87 -12.29
N ALA A 2 35.60 5.76 -12.40
CA ALA A 2 35.19 4.63 -13.26
C ALA A 2 33.95 3.89 -12.72
N ASP A 3 33.78 3.85 -11.40
CA ASP A 3 32.68 3.12 -10.76
C ASP A 3 31.33 3.81 -10.97
N ILE A 4 31.28 5.15 -10.88
CA ILE A 4 30.02 5.89 -11.11
C ILE A 4 29.50 5.71 -12.54
N LYS A 5 30.38 5.62 -13.55
CA LYS A 5 29.94 5.36 -14.93
C LYS A 5 29.25 4.00 -15.05
N LYS A 6 29.77 2.97 -14.36
CA LYS A 6 29.15 1.63 -14.33
C LYS A 6 27.80 1.67 -13.60
N VAL A 7 27.74 2.34 -12.46
CA VAL A 7 26.51 2.50 -11.66
C VAL A 7 25.43 3.24 -12.44
N LEU A 8 25.76 4.36 -13.08
CA LEU A 8 24.81 5.09 -13.95
C LEU A 8 24.35 4.25 -15.13
N THR A 9 25.25 3.44 -15.71
CA THR A 9 24.87 2.51 -16.81
C THR A 9 23.88 1.46 -16.34
N LEU A 10 24.07 0.93 -15.13
CA LEU A 10 23.15 -0.03 -14.52
C LEU A 10 21.80 0.62 -14.21
N LEU A 11 21.80 1.82 -13.64
CA LEU A 11 20.60 2.60 -13.36
C LEU A 11 19.81 2.91 -14.64
N CYS A 12 20.49 3.34 -15.71
CA CYS A 12 19.88 3.55 -17.02
C CYS A 12 19.19 2.28 -17.53
N LYS A 13 19.83 1.11 -17.42
CA LYS A 13 19.22 -0.16 -17.81
C LYS A 13 17.96 -0.46 -16.98
N GLN A 14 18.01 -0.23 -15.67
CA GLN A 14 16.85 -0.41 -14.79
C GLN A 14 15.68 0.51 -15.20
N ILE A 15 15.96 1.78 -15.46
CA ILE A 15 14.94 2.77 -15.89
C ILE A 15 14.33 2.36 -17.22
N ILE A 16 15.15 1.96 -18.21
CA ILE A 16 14.67 1.54 -19.53
C ILE A 16 13.74 0.34 -19.40
N LEU A 17 14.13 -0.69 -18.63
CA LEU A 17 13.29 -1.87 -18.42
C LEU A 17 11.99 -1.56 -17.66
N SER A 18 12.02 -0.59 -16.77
CA SER A 18 10.86 -0.26 -15.92
C SER A 18 9.90 0.73 -16.58
N THR A 19 10.39 1.61 -17.45
CA THR A 19 9.62 2.75 -17.99
C THR A 19 9.53 2.77 -19.53
N GLY A 20 10.39 2.03 -20.22
CA GLY A 20 10.52 2.07 -21.68
C GLY A 20 11.23 3.32 -22.21
N ILE A 21 11.67 4.24 -21.36
CA ILE A 21 12.28 5.52 -21.76
C ILE A 21 13.80 5.41 -21.76
N GLU A 22 14.41 5.82 -22.87
CA GLU A 22 15.86 5.84 -23.01
C GLU A 22 16.49 6.99 -22.22
N LEU A 23 17.32 6.63 -21.25
CA LEU A 23 18.11 7.58 -20.47
C LEU A 23 19.57 7.11 -20.51
N THR A 24 20.49 8.00 -20.87
CA THR A 24 21.91 7.65 -21.01
C THR A 24 22.74 8.15 -19.82
N PRO A 25 23.87 7.49 -19.47
CA PRO A 25 24.77 7.99 -18.42
C PRO A 25 25.29 9.41 -18.67
N ASN A 26 25.36 9.81 -19.95
CA ASN A 26 25.74 11.16 -20.33
C ASN A 26 24.70 12.20 -19.87
N TYR A 27 23.41 11.85 -19.83
CA TYR A 27 22.37 12.76 -19.36
C TYR A 27 22.55 13.09 -17.88
N PHE A 28 22.85 12.09 -17.04
CA PHE A 28 23.20 12.31 -15.63
C PHE A 28 24.43 13.21 -15.46
N ARG A 29 25.46 13.01 -16.30
CA ARG A 29 26.67 13.85 -16.28
C ARG A 29 26.36 15.29 -16.70
N LEU A 30 25.56 15.50 -17.74
CA LEU A 30 25.15 16.83 -18.19
C LEU A 30 24.29 17.54 -17.14
N ALA A 31 23.38 16.80 -16.49
CA ALA A 31 22.55 17.30 -15.42
C ALA A 31 23.34 17.73 -14.19
N LYS A 32 24.41 17.01 -13.83
CA LYS A 32 25.35 17.46 -12.78
C LYS A 32 25.91 18.87 -13.04
N TYR A 33 26.25 19.20 -14.29
CA TYR A 33 26.80 20.51 -14.67
C TYR A 33 25.73 21.54 -15.07
N ASN A 34 24.46 21.26 -14.77
CA ASN A 34 23.31 22.06 -15.16
C ASN A 34 23.23 22.41 -16.67
N LYS A 35 23.70 21.51 -17.55
CA LYS A 35 23.69 21.76 -19.00
C LYS A 35 22.30 21.50 -19.58
N GLN A 36 21.75 22.50 -20.26
CA GLN A 36 20.46 22.41 -20.91
C GLN A 36 20.57 21.65 -22.23
N ASN A 37 19.77 20.60 -22.36
CA ASN A 37 19.51 19.89 -23.61
C ASN A 37 18.03 19.49 -23.60
N ASN A 38 17.30 19.82 -24.66
CA ASN A 38 15.88 19.57 -24.76
C ASN A 38 15.54 18.07 -24.67
N ASP A 39 16.36 17.20 -25.25
CA ASP A 39 16.13 15.76 -25.20
C ASP A 39 16.35 15.21 -23.79
N LEU A 40 17.35 15.73 -23.09
CA LEU A 40 17.62 15.41 -21.69
C LEU A 40 16.43 15.80 -20.81
N MET A 41 15.90 17.02 -20.98
CA MET A 41 14.76 17.51 -20.19
C MET A 41 13.54 16.62 -20.38
N LYS A 42 13.20 16.33 -21.63
CA LYS A 42 12.06 15.47 -21.98
C LYS A 42 12.20 14.09 -21.35
N SER A 43 13.34 13.42 -21.53
CA SER A 43 13.59 12.11 -20.92
C SER A 43 13.48 12.13 -19.40
N PHE A 44 14.02 13.15 -18.73
CA PHE A 44 13.91 13.28 -17.27
C PHE A 44 12.46 13.48 -16.82
N TRP A 45 11.71 14.38 -17.46
CA TRP A 45 10.29 14.60 -17.14
C TRP A 45 9.45 13.35 -17.35
N SER A 46 9.68 12.60 -18.44
CA SER A 46 8.93 11.38 -18.73
C SER A 46 9.21 10.28 -17.70
N VAL A 47 10.48 10.09 -17.35
CA VAL A 47 10.87 9.13 -16.32
C VAL A 47 10.29 9.51 -14.97
N LEU A 48 10.38 10.79 -14.59
CA LEU A 48 9.82 11.30 -13.34
C LEU A 48 8.31 11.09 -13.29
N ASN A 49 7.58 11.41 -14.37
CA ASN A 49 6.12 11.24 -14.44
C ASN A 49 5.72 9.77 -14.22
N VAL A 50 6.37 8.84 -14.94
CA VAL A 50 6.07 7.40 -14.83
C VAL A 50 6.36 6.89 -13.43
N LEU A 51 7.53 7.21 -12.88
CA LEU A 51 7.93 6.76 -11.55
C LEU A 51 7.05 7.36 -10.45
N SER A 52 6.77 8.67 -10.50
CA SER A 52 5.95 9.35 -9.50
C SER A 52 4.49 8.87 -9.55
N HIS A 53 3.93 8.67 -10.74
CA HIS A 53 2.61 8.07 -10.90
C HIS A 53 2.59 6.63 -10.37
N CYS A 54 3.64 5.85 -10.61
CA CYS A 54 3.74 4.49 -10.08
C CYS A 54 3.69 4.48 -8.54
N VAL A 55 4.44 5.36 -7.88
CA VAL A 55 4.43 5.50 -6.42
C VAL A 55 3.06 5.95 -5.93
N VAL A 56 2.48 7.01 -6.51
CA VAL A 56 1.18 7.54 -6.08
C VAL A 56 0.07 6.51 -6.28
N SER A 57 0.04 5.80 -7.42
CA SER A 57 -0.95 4.75 -7.68
C SER A 57 -0.85 3.56 -6.71
N SER A 58 0.33 3.30 -6.14
CA SER A 58 0.49 2.28 -5.09
C SER A 58 -0.07 2.72 -3.73
N ILE A 59 -0.04 4.03 -3.43
CA ILE A 59 -0.58 4.61 -2.19
C ILE A 59 -2.08 4.84 -2.32
N ASN A 60 -2.53 5.33 -3.47
CA ASN A 60 -3.92 5.63 -3.75
C ASN A 60 -4.25 5.41 -5.24
N PRO A 61 -4.90 4.30 -5.60
CA PRO A 61 -5.18 3.95 -6.99
C PRO A 61 -6.22 4.86 -7.67
N GLU A 62 -7.01 5.63 -6.90
CA GLU A 62 -8.00 6.58 -7.43
C GLU A 62 -7.36 7.87 -7.97
N LEU A 63 -6.10 8.15 -7.63
CA LEU A 63 -5.42 9.40 -8.00
C LEU A 63 -4.66 9.26 -9.31
N ASN A 64 -5.13 9.98 -10.32
CA ASN A 64 -4.44 10.14 -11.60
C ASN A 64 -4.69 11.56 -12.14
N PHE A 65 -3.66 12.19 -12.71
CA PHE A 65 -3.69 13.59 -13.14
C PHE A 65 -3.45 13.80 -14.65
N PRO A 66 -3.92 12.92 -15.56
CA PRO A 66 -3.52 12.99 -16.97
C PRO A 66 -3.98 14.29 -17.66
N GLN A 67 -4.97 14.99 -17.08
CA GLN A 67 -5.55 16.21 -17.66
C GLN A 67 -4.60 17.41 -17.63
N TYR A 68 -3.56 17.38 -16.80
CA TYR A 68 -2.68 18.55 -16.60
C TYR A 68 -1.44 18.55 -17.51
N GLY A 69 -1.25 17.50 -18.32
CA GLY A 69 -0.03 17.31 -19.12
C GLY A 69 1.12 16.78 -18.26
N GLU A 70 2.14 16.22 -18.91
CA GLU A 70 3.19 15.43 -18.26
C GLU A 70 3.93 16.17 -17.14
N ILE A 71 4.38 17.39 -17.40
CA ILE A 71 5.19 18.17 -16.45
C ILE A 71 4.36 18.60 -15.24
N LYS A 72 3.16 19.16 -15.46
CA LYS A 72 2.30 19.57 -14.34
C LYS A 72 1.80 18.37 -13.55
N SER A 73 1.49 17.26 -14.21
CA SER A 73 1.15 16.00 -13.53
C SER A 73 2.28 15.56 -12.62
N THR A 74 3.52 15.57 -13.12
CA THR A 74 4.72 15.26 -12.35
C THR A 74 4.85 16.18 -11.14
N LYS A 75 4.73 17.50 -11.32
CA LYS A 75 4.76 18.46 -10.21
C LYS A 75 3.68 18.17 -9.16
N ILE A 76 2.45 17.86 -9.57
CA ILE A 76 1.35 17.50 -8.66
C ILE A 76 1.67 16.20 -7.90
N TYR A 77 2.20 15.17 -8.58
CA TYR A 77 2.60 13.94 -7.91
C TYR A 77 3.69 14.19 -6.86
N PHE A 78 4.72 14.97 -7.18
CA PHE A 78 5.77 15.34 -6.24
C PHE A 78 5.24 16.17 -5.06
N ALA A 79 4.31 17.09 -5.31
CA ALA A 79 3.67 17.87 -4.25
C ALA A 79 2.79 17.00 -3.34
N TYR A 80 2.10 16.00 -3.91
CA TYR A 80 1.34 15.02 -3.14
C TYR A 80 2.24 14.14 -2.26
N LEU A 81 3.43 13.80 -2.77
CA LEU A 81 4.44 13.02 -2.05
C LEU A 81 5.23 13.86 -1.03
N GLY A 82 5.10 15.19 -1.05
CA GLY A 82 5.70 16.09 -0.06
C GLY A 82 7.12 16.56 -0.38
N TYR A 83 7.50 16.61 -1.66
CA TYR A 83 8.78 17.18 -2.08
C TYR A 83 8.80 18.71 -1.89
N ASP A 84 9.85 19.25 -1.29
CA ASP A 84 9.92 20.64 -0.80
C ASP A 84 10.89 21.55 -1.59
N ALA A 85 11.45 21.10 -2.70
CA ALA A 85 12.39 21.92 -3.49
C ALA A 85 11.67 22.89 -4.44
N MET A 86 11.72 24.19 -4.15
CA MET A 86 11.06 25.23 -4.94
C MET A 86 11.57 25.33 -6.40
N ASP A 87 12.86 25.05 -6.63
CA ASP A 87 13.48 25.10 -7.97
C ASP A 87 12.83 24.13 -8.95
N PHE A 88 12.37 23.00 -8.44
CA PHE A 88 11.68 21.98 -9.23
C PHE A 88 10.30 22.47 -9.69
N TYR A 89 9.56 23.13 -8.81
CA TYR A 89 8.24 23.67 -9.13
C TYR A 89 8.31 24.89 -10.05
N GLY A 90 9.39 25.67 -9.97
CA GLY A 90 9.66 26.78 -10.89
C GLY A 90 10.18 26.34 -12.27
N SER A 91 10.48 25.06 -12.48
CA SER A 91 11.03 24.57 -13.75
C SER A 91 9.92 24.44 -14.81
N THR A 92 10.05 25.15 -15.93
CA THR A 92 9.15 25.06 -17.11
C THR A 92 9.85 24.38 -18.28
N GLU A 93 9.13 24.01 -19.34
CA GLU A 93 9.74 23.39 -20.55
C GLU A 93 10.89 24.23 -21.13
N SER A 94 10.80 25.55 -21.04
CA SER A 94 11.77 26.49 -21.61
C SER A 94 12.94 26.80 -20.69
N TYR A 95 12.77 26.68 -19.36
CA TYR A 95 13.76 27.06 -18.35
C TYR A 95 13.83 26.04 -17.21
N SER A 96 14.05 24.77 -17.54
CA SER A 96 14.24 23.71 -16.54
C SER A 96 15.71 23.58 -16.13
N SER A 97 15.96 23.57 -14.82
CA SER A 97 17.27 23.19 -14.27
C SER A 97 17.42 21.67 -14.36
N SER A 98 18.30 21.20 -15.26
CA SER A 98 18.64 19.76 -15.36
C SER A 98 19.09 19.18 -14.04
N ARG A 99 19.77 20.00 -13.22
CA ARG A 99 20.23 19.62 -11.89
C ARG A 99 19.06 19.44 -10.91
N ALA A 100 18.08 20.35 -10.93
CA ALA A 100 16.89 20.22 -10.10
C ALA A 100 16.09 18.94 -10.42
N LEU A 101 15.97 18.58 -11.71
CA LEU A 101 15.33 17.32 -12.12
C LEU A 101 16.09 16.09 -11.63
N LEU A 102 17.43 16.13 -11.70
CA LEU A 102 18.28 15.05 -11.18
C LEU A 102 18.15 14.90 -9.66
N ILE A 103 18.06 16.01 -8.92
CA ILE A 103 17.85 15.99 -7.47
C ILE A 103 16.47 15.43 -7.14
N ALA A 104 15.42 15.89 -7.83
CA ALA A 104 14.07 15.35 -7.67
C ALA A 104 14.01 13.84 -7.96
N PHE A 105 14.71 13.39 -9.00
CA PHE A 105 14.85 11.96 -9.32
C PHE A 105 15.54 11.20 -8.18
N SER A 106 16.66 11.71 -7.65
CA SER A 106 17.37 11.06 -6.54
C SER A 106 16.53 11.01 -5.26
N TRP A 107 15.78 12.07 -4.97
CA TRP A 107 14.85 12.13 -3.84
C TRP A 107 13.74 11.11 -3.98
N LEU A 108 13.19 10.93 -5.19
CA LEU A 108 12.14 9.96 -5.44
C LEU A 108 12.62 8.52 -5.22
N ILE A 109 13.88 8.22 -5.56
CA ILE A 109 14.51 6.93 -5.25
C ILE A 109 14.68 6.79 -3.73
N ALA A 110 15.29 7.78 -3.07
CA ALA A 110 15.66 7.69 -1.65
C ALA A 110 14.45 7.66 -0.70
N SER A 111 13.42 8.47 -0.96
CA SER A 111 12.29 8.66 -0.04
C SER A 111 11.16 7.65 -0.22
N HIS A 112 11.00 7.11 -1.44
CA HIS A 112 9.84 6.31 -1.82
C HIS A 112 10.17 4.98 -2.49
N ASP A 113 11.45 4.58 -2.56
CA ASP A 113 11.91 3.36 -3.22
C ASP A 113 11.20 3.13 -4.57
N CYS A 114 11.15 4.17 -5.42
CA CYS A 114 10.30 4.13 -6.62
C CYS A 114 10.67 2.98 -7.57
N LEU A 115 11.95 2.60 -7.62
CA LEU A 115 12.46 1.45 -8.37
C LEU A 115 11.94 0.11 -7.81
N LYS A 116 11.83 -0.02 -6.50
CA LYS A 116 11.21 -1.20 -5.87
C LYS A 116 9.73 -1.28 -6.19
N THR A 117 9.04 -0.14 -6.10
CA THR A 117 7.60 -0.04 -6.32
C THR A 117 7.24 -0.42 -7.76
N ILE A 118 8.01 0.05 -8.75
CA ILE A 118 7.77 -0.31 -10.15
C ILE A 118 8.11 -1.77 -10.45
N VAL A 119 9.20 -2.30 -9.89
CA VAL A 119 9.52 -3.74 -10.00
C VAL A 119 8.41 -4.59 -9.40
N HIS A 120 7.91 -4.23 -8.22
CA HIS A 120 6.80 -4.92 -7.59
C HIS A 120 5.51 -4.84 -8.42
N LYS A 121 5.24 -3.69 -9.04
CA LYS A 121 4.08 -3.53 -9.92
C LYS A 121 4.18 -4.41 -11.16
N GLU A 122 5.34 -4.50 -11.79
CA GLU A 122 5.57 -5.38 -12.95
C GLU A 122 5.51 -6.87 -12.55
N LEU A 123 6.04 -7.24 -11.38
CA LEU A 123 5.87 -8.59 -10.83
C LEU A 123 4.40 -8.93 -10.61
N MET A 124 3.60 -8.01 -10.07
CA MET A 124 2.17 -8.23 -9.81
C MET A 124 1.34 -8.38 -11.10
N LYS A 125 1.74 -7.69 -12.17
CA LYS A 125 1.12 -7.87 -13.51
C LYS A 125 1.51 -9.19 -14.16
N SER A 126 2.69 -9.70 -13.82
CA SER A 126 3.23 -10.88 -14.46
C SER A 126 2.60 -12.20 -14.04
N ILE A 127 3.02 -13.28 -14.70
CA ILE A 127 2.68 -14.66 -14.34
C ILE A 127 2.98 -14.96 -12.85
N PHE A 128 4.03 -14.37 -12.25
CA PHE A 128 4.36 -14.57 -10.83
C PHE A 128 3.36 -13.89 -9.88
N GLY A 129 2.79 -12.74 -10.28
CA GLY A 129 1.84 -11.97 -9.46
C GLY A 129 0.48 -12.66 -9.25
N HIS A 130 0.11 -13.55 -10.18
CA HIS A 130 -1.14 -14.29 -10.13
C HIS A 130 -1.22 -15.34 -9.01
N GLU A 131 -0.08 -15.75 -8.45
CA GLU A 131 -0.05 -16.63 -7.27
C GLU A 131 -0.35 -15.86 -5.98
N SER A 132 0.00 -14.57 -5.95
CA SER A 132 -0.12 -13.74 -4.75
C SER A 132 -1.47 -13.08 -4.58
N ILE A 133 -2.17 -12.59 -5.61
CA ILE A 133 -3.53 -12.01 -5.47
C ILE A 133 -4.28 -12.08 -6.82
N LYS A 134 -5.34 -12.90 -6.88
CA LYS A 134 -6.63 -12.47 -7.43
C LYS A 134 -7.64 -12.47 -6.28
N SER A 135 -7.46 -11.52 -5.37
CA SER A 135 -8.56 -11.00 -4.55
C SER A 135 -9.42 -10.07 -5.41
N SER A 136 -9.88 -10.57 -6.56
CA SER A 136 -10.96 -9.93 -7.33
C SER A 136 -12.33 -10.35 -6.79
N TYR A 137 -12.36 -11.04 -5.64
CA TYR A 137 -13.60 -11.35 -4.90
C TYR A 137 -13.95 -10.29 -3.86
N LEU A 138 -13.10 -9.29 -3.61
CA LEU A 138 -13.45 -8.16 -2.72
C LEU A 138 -14.20 -7.03 -3.44
N THR A 139 -14.50 -7.16 -4.74
CA THR A 139 -15.26 -6.14 -5.48
C THR A 139 -16.73 -6.48 -5.70
N ASP A 140 -17.23 -7.62 -5.22
CA ASP A 140 -18.67 -7.90 -5.20
C ASP A 140 -19.16 -7.99 -3.75
N LYS A 141 -19.56 -6.83 -3.23
CA LYS A 141 -20.50 -6.70 -2.11
C LYS A 141 -20.14 -7.52 -0.87
N ASP A 142 -19.03 -7.18 -0.23
CA ASP A 142 -19.04 -7.17 1.23
C ASP A 142 -19.94 -5.99 1.64
N GLU A 143 -21.26 -6.22 1.58
CA GLU A 143 -22.17 -5.47 2.43
C GLU A 143 -21.65 -5.69 3.86
N GLU A 144 -20.93 -4.70 4.38
CA GLU A 144 -20.65 -4.63 5.79
C GLU A 144 -21.99 -4.78 6.51
N ILE A 145 -22.21 -5.96 7.09
CA ILE A 145 -23.23 -6.16 8.10
C ILE A 145 -22.72 -5.36 9.30
N ILE A 146 -23.03 -4.07 9.28
CA ILE A 146 -22.89 -3.17 10.40
C ILE A 146 -24.09 -3.45 11.29
N ASP A 147 -23.88 -4.29 12.31
CA ASP A 147 -24.79 -4.32 13.46
C ASP A 147 -24.60 -3.01 14.24
N ASP A 148 -25.18 -1.93 13.71
CA ASP A 148 -25.18 -0.60 14.34
C ASP A 148 -26.38 -0.49 15.29
N VAL A 149 -26.24 -1.13 16.46
CA VAL A 149 -26.97 -0.68 17.65
C VAL A 149 -26.00 0.20 18.42
N SER A 150 -26.16 1.52 18.33
CA SER A 150 -25.47 2.45 19.21
C SER A 150 -25.77 2.04 20.66
N PRO A 151 -24.78 1.59 21.45
CA PRO A 151 -25.06 1.09 22.77
C PRO A 151 -25.41 2.27 23.68
N THR A 152 -26.68 2.36 24.05
CA THR A 152 -27.18 3.37 25.01
C THR A 152 -26.82 3.04 26.46
N ASN A 153 -26.14 1.90 26.70
CA ASN A 153 -25.82 1.39 28.03
C ASN A 153 -24.44 0.69 28.03
N PHE A 154 -23.68 0.80 29.11
CA PHE A 154 -22.35 0.18 29.26
C PHE A 154 -22.36 -1.35 29.04
N SER A 155 -23.47 -2.00 29.41
CA SER A 155 -23.68 -3.43 29.16
C SER A 155 -23.77 -3.78 27.66
N SER A 156 -24.39 -2.92 26.84
CA SER A 156 -24.44 -3.14 25.39
C SER A 156 -23.10 -2.85 24.71
N GLU A 157 -22.27 -1.94 25.23
CA GLU A 157 -20.87 -1.76 24.78
C GLU A 157 -20.02 -3.01 25.03
N ILE A 158 -20.13 -3.60 26.23
CA ILE A 158 -19.42 -4.83 26.57
C ILE A 158 -19.87 -5.98 25.69
N ASN A 159 -21.18 -6.14 25.46
CA ASN A 159 -21.69 -7.20 24.59
C ASN A 159 -21.26 -7.02 23.12
N LEU A 160 -21.21 -5.77 22.64
CA LEU A 160 -20.67 -5.45 21.32
C LEU A 160 -19.18 -5.79 21.23
N LEU A 161 -18.40 -5.49 22.27
CA LEU A 161 -16.98 -5.86 22.36
C LEU A 161 -16.81 -7.38 22.34
N ILE A 162 -17.57 -8.12 23.14
CA ILE A 162 -17.56 -9.58 23.18
C ILE A 162 -17.90 -10.15 21.81
N HIS A 163 -18.93 -9.63 21.14
CA HIS A 163 -19.31 -10.05 19.79
C HIS A 163 -18.18 -9.81 18.79
N LYS A 164 -17.56 -8.62 18.79
CA LYS A 164 -16.42 -8.29 17.93
C LYS A 164 -15.21 -9.20 18.23
N CYS A 165 -14.90 -9.44 19.50
CA CYS A 165 -13.83 -10.34 19.92
C CYS A 165 -14.10 -11.78 19.47
N SER A 166 -15.34 -12.26 19.59
CA SER A 166 -15.75 -13.59 19.12
C SER A 166 -15.60 -13.70 17.60
N ARG A 167 -16.04 -12.68 16.86
CA ARG A 167 -15.86 -12.61 15.39
C ARG A 167 -14.39 -12.62 15.00
N ILE A 168 -13.55 -11.83 15.66
CA ILE A 168 -12.10 -11.84 15.43
C ILE A 168 -11.52 -13.22 15.70
N ASN A 169 -11.89 -13.85 16.81
CA ASN A 169 -11.39 -15.18 17.18
C ASN A 169 -11.81 -16.25 16.16
N ASN A 170 -13.05 -16.19 15.67
CA ASN A 170 -13.54 -17.08 14.62
C ASN A 170 -12.79 -16.88 13.30
N ASN A 171 -12.55 -15.62 12.89
CA ASN A 171 -11.76 -15.31 11.70
C ASN A 171 -10.32 -15.81 11.84
N LEU A 172 -9.69 -15.63 13.00
CA LEU A 172 -8.34 -16.15 13.26
C LEU A 172 -8.30 -17.68 13.17
N LYS A 173 -9.34 -18.35 13.68
CA LYS A 173 -9.47 -19.80 13.57
C LYS A 173 -9.62 -20.24 12.12
N GLU A 174 -10.44 -19.55 11.33
CA GLU A 174 -10.60 -19.82 9.90
C GLU A 174 -9.28 -19.62 9.13
N ILE A 175 -8.57 -18.51 9.38
CA ILE A 175 -7.24 -18.27 8.79
C ILE A 175 -6.28 -19.41 9.14
N ASN A 176 -6.29 -19.88 10.39
CA ASN A 176 -5.43 -20.98 10.80
C ASN A 176 -5.79 -22.30 10.08
N GLU A 177 -7.07 -22.61 9.91
CA GLU A 177 -7.49 -23.80 9.15
C GLU A 177 -7.13 -23.67 7.66
N LEU A 178 -7.31 -22.50 7.04
CA LEU A 178 -6.88 -22.24 5.67
C LEU A 178 -5.36 -22.37 5.51
N MET A 179 -4.58 -21.95 6.51
CA MET A 179 -3.13 -22.12 6.52
C MET A 179 -2.73 -23.59 6.61
N LYS A 180 -3.42 -24.40 7.42
CA LYS A 180 -3.21 -25.86 7.48
C LYS A 180 -3.59 -26.53 6.16
N GLU A 181 -4.70 -26.14 5.55
CA GLU A 181 -5.12 -26.66 4.25
C GLU A 181 -4.10 -26.33 3.17
N LYS A 182 -3.63 -25.07 3.13
CA LYS A 182 -2.56 -24.63 2.22
C LYS A 182 -1.31 -25.49 2.40
N ALA A 183 -0.87 -25.73 3.64
CA ALA A 183 0.29 -26.59 3.91
C ALA A 183 0.08 -28.03 3.39
N CYS A 184 -1.10 -28.61 3.64
CA CYS A 184 -1.45 -29.95 3.14
C CYS A 184 -1.51 -30.03 1.61
N LEU A 185 -1.99 -28.98 0.94
CA LEU A 185 -2.01 -28.90 -0.52
C LEU A 185 -0.59 -28.76 -1.09
N ILE A 186 0.26 -27.96 -0.45
CA ILE A 186 1.68 -27.81 -0.83
C ILE A 186 2.40 -29.16 -0.70
N THR A 187 2.21 -29.89 0.40
CA THR A 187 2.85 -31.21 0.56
C THR A 187 2.37 -32.21 -0.49
N LYS A 188 1.08 -32.23 -0.82
CA LYS A 188 0.56 -33.06 -1.92
C LYS A 188 1.19 -32.73 -3.27
N ILE A 189 1.44 -31.45 -3.54
CA ILE A 189 2.13 -31.01 -4.77
C ILE A 189 3.59 -31.46 -4.77
N HIS A 190 4.28 -31.34 -3.64
CA HIS A 190 5.64 -31.85 -3.50
C HIS A 190 5.68 -33.37 -3.68
N ASP A 191 4.84 -34.13 -3.00
CA ASP A 191 4.74 -35.59 -3.13
C ASP A 191 4.41 -36.01 -4.58
N ALA A 192 3.53 -35.26 -5.26
CA ALA A 192 3.13 -35.54 -6.63
C ALA A 192 4.21 -35.19 -7.67
N SER A 193 5.16 -34.31 -7.34
CA SER A 193 6.27 -33.88 -8.20
C SER A 193 7.59 -34.59 -7.88
N LEU A 194 7.72 -35.17 -6.68
CA LEU A 194 8.92 -35.85 -6.21
C LEU A 194 9.25 -37.03 -7.15
N ASN A 195 10.46 -37.03 -7.70
CA ASN A 195 11.02 -38.07 -8.56
C ASN A 195 10.24 -38.37 -9.86
N LYS A 196 9.32 -37.50 -10.28
CA LYS A 196 8.77 -37.59 -11.64
C LYS A 196 9.77 -37.00 -12.63
N ASN A 197 10.21 -37.82 -13.59
CA ASN A 197 11.10 -37.45 -14.69
C ASN A 197 12.50 -36.94 -14.26
N GLY A 198 13.00 -37.34 -13.08
CA GLY A 198 14.37 -37.02 -12.63
C GLY A 198 14.59 -35.55 -12.24
N LEU A 199 13.52 -34.77 -12.10
CA LEU A 199 13.57 -33.40 -11.59
C LEU A 199 13.44 -33.37 -10.06
N PRO A 200 14.02 -32.36 -9.37
CA PRO A 200 13.73 -32.10 -7.97
C PRO A 200 12.23 -31.82 -7.77
N HIS A 201 11.76 -31.95 -6.51
CA HIS A 201 10.37 -31.62 -6.17
C HIS A 201 10.06 -30.18 -6.59
N LEU A 202 8.94 -29.99 -7.28
CA LEU A 202 8.54 -28.68 -7.79
C LEU A 202 7.75 -27.93 -6.72
N ASN A 203 8.03 -26.64 -6.58
CA ASN A 203 7.17 -25.70 -5.86
C ASN A 203 5.80 -25.59 -6.58
N VAL A 204 4.75 -25.24 -5.83
CA VAL A 204 3.44 -24.83 -6.36
C VAL A 204 3.56 -23.85 -7.52
N ALA A 205 4.47 -22.89 -7.41
CA ALA A 205 4.71 -21.89 -8.44
C ALA A 205 5.23 -22.51 -9.74
N GLU A 206 6.26 -23.34 -9.62
CA GLU A 206 6.89 -24.04 -10.74
C GLU A 206 5.91 -25.00 -11.41
N LEU A 207 5.10 -25.72 -10.62
CA LEU A 207 4.07 -26.60 -11.15
C LEU A 207 2.95 -25.81 -11.84
N PHE A 208 2.55 -24.66 -11.30
CA PHE A 208 1.55 -23.78 -11.92
C PHE A 208 2.06 -23.23 -13.26
N LEU A 209 3.30 -22.78 -13.32
CA LEU A 209 3.96 -22.33 -14.55
C LEU A 209 3.99 -23.45 -15.59
N LEU A 210 4.47 -24.63 -15.22
CA LEU A 210 4.53 -25.79 -16.12
C LEU A 210 3.13 -26.17 -16.62
N LYS A 211 2.12 -26.18 -15.74
CA LYS A 211 0.73 -26.46 -16.12
C LYS A 211 0.19 -25.41 -17.08
N LYS A 212 0.45 -24.12 -16.85
CA LYS A 212 -0.02 -23.01 -17.70
C LYS A 212 0.62 -23.08 -19.08
N LEU A 213 1.93 -23.36 -19.15
CA LEU A 213 2.67 -23.58 -20.40
C LEU A 213 2.13 -24.81 -21.15
N PHE A 214 1.90 -25.92 -20.45
CA PHE A 214 1.41 -27.16 -21.05
C PHE A 214 -0.06 -27.09 -21.53
N ILE A 215 -0.93 -26.39 -20.79
CA ILE A 215 -2.33 -26.17 -21.21
C ILE A 215 -2.39 -25.29 -22.46
N LYS A 216 -1.58 -24.23 -22.53
CA LYS A 216 -1.46 -23.41 -23.74
C LYS A 216 -0.99 -24.23 -24.94
N GLN A 217 0.00 -25.12 -24.73
CA GLN A 217 0.52 -26.02 -25.76
C GLN A 217 -0.52 -27.03 -26.29
N LYS A 218 -1.49 -27.45 -25.47
CA LYS A 218 -2.48 -28.48 -25.84
C LYS A 218 -3.70 -27.93 -26.58
N ASN A 219 -4.05 -26.66 -26.36
CA ASN A 219 -5.25 -26.03 -26.94
C ASN A 219 -5.04 -25.48 -28.36
N ASN A 220 -3.80 -25.21 -28.80
CA ASN A 220 -3.50 -24.66 -30.13
C ASN A 220 -2.50 -25.56 -30.88
N LYS A 221 -2.99 -26.59 -31.57
CA LYS A 221 -2.14 -27.49 -32.37
C LYS A 221 -1.56 -26.86 -33.66
N ASN A 222 -2.00 -25.67 -34.06
CA ASN A 222 -1.62 -25.05 -35.34
C ASN A 222 -0.86 -23.71 -35.24
N THR A 223 -0.63 -23.16 -34.04
CA THR A 223 0.17 -21.94 -33.80
C THR A 223 1.24 -22.23 -32.75
N LEU A 224 2.14 -23.16 -33.10
CA LEU A 224 3.04 -23.85 -32.16
C LEU A 224 4.29 -23.06 -31.73
N ARG A 225 4.48 -21.80 -32.13
CA ARG A 225 5.73 -21.07 -31.88
C ARG A 225 5.57 -19.72 -31.19
N GLU A 226 4.69 -18.87 -31.68
CA GLU A 226 4.64 -17.45 -31.26
C GLU A 226 4.09 -17.25 -29.83
N GLU A 227 2.98 -17.88 -29.45
CA GLU A 227 2.36 -17.64 -28.11
C GLU A 227 3.08 -18.33 -26.94
N CYS A 228 3.93 -19.33 -27.23
CA CYS A 228 4.78 -19.97 -26.22
C CYS A 228 6.06 -19.15 -26.02
N GLU A 229 6.61 -18.59 -27.10
CA GLU A 229 7.68 -17.59 -27.06
C GLU A 229 7.27 -16.39 -26.19
N ASP A 230 6.05 -15.86 -26.32
CA ASP A 230 5.55 -14.73 -25.52
C ASP A 230 5.63 -14.95 -24.00
N GLY A 231 5.28 -16.15 -23.52
CA GLY A 231 5.30 -16.47 -22.09
C GLY A 231 6.71 -16.68 -21.53
N PHE A 232 7.61 -17.26 -22.33
CA PHE A 232 9.02 -17.37 -21.97
C PHE A 232 9.75 -16.04 -22.05
N GLU A 233 9.39 -15.19 -23.02
CA GLU A 233 9.89 -13.83 -23.16
C GLU A 233 9.46 -12.95 -21.98
N GLU A 234 8.19 -13.03 -21.56
CA GLU A 234 7.70 -12.36 -20.35
C GLU A 234 8.52 -12.77 -19.11
N LEU A 235 8.70 -14.08 -18.88
CA LEU A 235 9.50 -14.62 -17.78
C LEU A 235 10.96 -14.17 -17.86
N HIS A 236 11.54 -14.18 -19.06
CA HIS A 236 12.91 -13.73 -19.30
C HIS A 236 13.05 -12.25 -18.95
N ASN A 237 12.14 -11.41 -19.44
CA ASN A 237 12.15 -9.96 -19.20
C ASN A 237 12.03 -9.63 -17.71
N ILE A 238 11.18 -10.35 -16.98
CA ILE A 238 11.05 -10.20 -15.51
C ILE A 238 12.31 -10.68 -14.79
N GLY A 239 12.87 -11.80 -15.23
CA GLY A 239 14.14 -12.31 -14.70
C GLY A 239 15.28 -11.29 -14.85
N VAL A 240 15.39 -10.69 -16.03
CA VAL A 240 16.36 -9.63 -16.34
C VAL A 240 16.11 -8.38 -15.48
N LEU A 241 14.84 -7.96 -15.32
CA LEU A 241 14.46 -6.85 -14.45
C LEU A 241 14.87 -7.10 -12.99
N LEU A 242 14.62 -8.29 -12.46
CA LEU A 242 15.01 -8.69 -11.10
C LEU A 242 16.53 -8.75 -10.94
N GLU A 243 17.25 -9.30 -11.92
CA GLU A 243 18.71 -9.38 -11.88
C GLU A 243 19.34 -7.99 -11.88
N ILE A 244 18.82 -7.06 -12.68
CA ILE A 244 19.34 -5.69 -12.73
C ILE A 244 18.99 -4.94 -11.45
N TYR A 245 17.76 -5.10 -10.93
CA TYR A 245 17.35 -4.48 -9.67
C TYR A 245 18.19 -4.99 -8.48
N THR A 246 18.47 -6.29 -8.41
CA THR A 246 19.33 -6.86 -7.36
C THR A 246 20.78 -6.39 -7.48
N LYS A 247 21.29 -6.19 -8.71
CA LYS A 247 22.59 -5.54 -8.91
C LYS A 247 22.57 -4.08 -8.48
N TRP A 248 21.48 -3.34 -8.74
CA TRP A 248 21.33 -1.94 -8.36
C TRP A 248 21.42 -1.76 -6.84
N ILE A 249 20.68 -2.56 -6.07
CA ILE A 249 20.69 -2.51 -4.59
C ILE A 249 22.12 -2.63 -4.03
N ARG A 250 22.99 -3.43 -4.67
CA ARG A 250 24.37 -3.63 -4.20
C ARG A 250 25.30 -2.44 -4.43
N VAL A 251 24.91 -1.48 -5.26
CA VAL A 251 25.76 -0.35 -5.68
C VAL A 251 25.06 1.00 -5.55
N GLU A 252 23.89 1.04 -4.90
CA GLU A 252 23.08 2.26 -4.75
C GLU A 252 23.77 3.30 -3.86
N ASP A 253 24.55 2.84 -2.88
CA ASP A 253 25.39 3.66 -2.02
C ASP A 253 26.39 4.52 -2.83
N ILE A 254 26.99 3.94 -3.87
CA ILE A 254 27.91 4.66 -4.76
C ILE A 254 27.17 5.78 -5.52
N PHE A 255 25.92 5.55 -5.91
CA PHE A 255 25.10 6.59 -6.55
C PHE A 255 24.78 7.72 -5.56
N PHE A 256 24.39 7.40 -4.33
CA PHE A 256 24.07 8.43 -3.33
C PHE A 256 25.31 9.23 -2.91
N ASN A 257 26.46 8.59 -2.73
CA ASN A 257 27.74 9.29 -2.50
C ASN A 257 28.08 10.25 -3.65
N TRP A 258 27.74 9.89 -4.89
CA TRP A 258 27.90 10.81 -6.03
C TRP A 258 26.88 11.95 -6.01
N MET A 259 25.63 11.68 -5.62
CA MET A 259 24.59 12.71 -5.47
C MET A 259 24.92 13.73 -4.39
N GLU A 260 25.59 13.35 -3.30
CA GLU A 260 26.08 14.29 -2.28
C GLU A 260 26.96 15.38 -2.91
N THR A 261 27.85 15.00 -3.84
CA THR A 261 28.69 15.99 -4.55
C THR A 261 27.89 16.97 -5.39
N ILE A 262 26.70 16.58 -5.87
CA ILE A 262 25.81 17.46 -6.64
C ILE A 262 25.05 18.40 -5.70
N LEU A 263 24.66 17.92 -4.52
CA LEU A 263 24.01 18.74 -3.50
C LEU A 263 24.96 19.83 -2.97
N ASP A 264 26.24 19.49 -2.77
CA ASP A 264 27.25 20.48 -2.40
C ASP A 264 27.45 21.53 -3.51
N ASP A 265 27.44 21.12 -4.78
CA ASP A 265 27.51 22.04 -5.92
C ASP A 265 26.28 22.98 -5.98
N THR A 266 25.08 22.51 -5.61
CA THR A 266 23.85 23.34 -5.64
C THR A 266 23.76 24.42 -4.57
N ARG A 267 24.40 24.25 -3.41
CA ARG A 267 24.32 25.23 -2.31
C ARG A 267 24.90 26.59 -2.69
N ASN A 268 25.69 26.64 -3.76
CA ASN A 268 26.32 27.85 -4.28
C ASN A 268 25.50 28.53 -5.39
N ASP A 269 24.42 27.91 -5.88
CA ASP A 269 23.60 28.46 -6.95
C ASP A 269 22.52 29.40 -6.37
N GLN A 270 22.32 30.57 -6.99
CA GLN A 270 21.23 31.48 -6.62
C GLN A 270 19.92 31.06 -7.28
N ILE A 271 18.87 30.96 -6.47
CA ILE A 271 17.52 30.63 -6.91
C ILE A 271 16.87 31.88 -7.51
N HIS A 272 16.52 31.84 -8.80
CA HIS A 272 15.72 32.87 -9.45
C HIS A 272 14.29 32.39 -9.65
N LEU A 273 13.38 32.80 -8.76
CA LEU A 273 11.93 32.59 -8.91
C LEU A 273 11.35 33.73 -9.75
N SER A 274 10.73 33.40 -10.89
CA SER A 274 9.96 34.36 -11.70
C SER A 274 8.53 34.52 -11.15
N SER A 275 7.82 35.56 -11.56
CA SER A 275 6.40 35.76 -11.22
C SER A 275 5.50 34.65 -11.77
N GLU A 276 5.80 34.11 -12.96
CA GLU A 276 5.04 33.01 -13.58
C GLU A 276 5.12 31.72 -12.75
N ASN A 277 6.25 31.49 -12.07
CA ASN A 277 6.43 30.33 -11.20
C ASN A 277 5.50 30.37 -9.98
N ASN A 278 5.17 31.58 -9.49
CA ASN A 278 4.26 31.74 -8.35
C ASN A 278 2.82 31.39 -8.71
N ASP A 279 2.38 31.67 -9.94
CA ASP A 279 1.04 31.31 -10.42
C ASP A 279 0.90 29.79 -10.59
N GLU A 280 1.91 29.11 -11.15
CA GLU A 280 1.94 27.65 -11.22
C GLU A 280 1.94 27.00 -9.84
N LEU A 281 2.77 27.49 -8.93
CA LEU A 281 2.81 27.04 -7.54
C LEU A 281 1.46 27.20 -6.84
N SER A 282 0.80 28.36 -7.01
CA SER A 282 -0.51 28.60 -6.43
C SER A 282 -1.56 27.61 -6.95
N THR A 283 -1.48 27.26 -8.23
CA THR A 283 -2.36 26.27 -8.87
C THR A 283 -2.14 24.88 -8.28
N ILE A 284 -0.88 24.46 -8.15
CA ILE A 284 -0.51 23.16 -7.56
C ILE A 284 -0.95 23.09 -6.09
N ILE A 285 -0.70 24.15 -5.31
CA ILE A 285 -1.14 24.25 -3.91
C ILE A 285 -2.67 24.13 -3.82
N CYS A 286 -3.41 24.81 -4.70
CA CYS A 286 -4.88 24.70 -4.75
C CYS A 286 -5.34 23.26 -5.03
N ILE A 287 -4.71 22.57 -5.99
CA ILE A 287 -5.04 21.18 -6.34
C ILE A 287 -4.77 20.26 -5.14
N VAL A 288 -3.58 20.33 -4.54
CA VAL A 288 -3.21 19.51 -3.38
C VAL A 288 -4.12 19.80 -2.19
N ARG A 289 -4.47 21.07 -1.94
CA ARG A 289 -5.43 21.47 -0.91
C ARG A 289 -6.83 20.90 -1.18
N HIS A 290 -7.26 20.87 -2.44
CA HIS A 290 -8.54 20.26 -2.80
C HIS A 290 -8.53 18.75 -2.57
N LEU A 291 -7.45 18.06 -2.96
CA LEU A 291 -7.29 16.62 -2.75
C LEU A 291 -7.27 16.24 -1.27
N THR A 292 -6.51 16.98 -0.46
CA THR A 292 -6.46 16.79 1.00
C THR A 292 -7.82 17.07 1.63
N LYS A 293 -8.51 18.15 1.23
CA LYS A 293 -9.88 18.43 1.68
C LYS A 293 -10.86 17.33 1.29
N LYS A 294 -10.80 16.81 0.06
CA LYS A 294 -11.62 15.68 -0.41
C LYS A 294 -11.37 14.42 0.43
N LYS A 295 -10.11 14.11 0.74
CA LYS A 295 -9.75 12.97 1.61
C LYS A 295 -10.31 13.14 3.02
N ILE A 296 -10.14 14.32 3.61
CA ILE A 296 -10.71 14.65 4.94
C ILE A 296 -12.24 14.58 4.89
N HIS A 297 -12.87 15.04 3.82
CA HIS A 297 -14.32 14.99 3.67
C HIS A 297 -14.84 13.55 3.49
N LYS A 298 -14.14 12.68 2.74
CA LYS A 298 -14.46 11.25 2.63
C LYS A 298 -14.36 10.57 4.00
N MET A 299 -13.35 10.92 4.79
CA MET A 299 -13.22 10.45 6.18
C MET A 299 -14.36 10.95 7.09
N LYS A 300 -14.85 12.18 6.88
CA LYS A 300 -15.98 12.74 7.66
C LYS A 300 -17.34 12.20 7.21
N LEU A 301 -17.57 12.02 5.92
CA LEU A 301 -18.81 11.42 5.38
C LEU A 301 -18.93 9.95 5.77
N SER A 302 -17.82 9.20 5.75
CA SER A 302 -17.79 7.84 6.32
C SER A 302 -18.27 7.78 7.78
N ASN A 303 -18.19 8.89 8.52
CA ASN A 303 -18.67 8.99 9.89
C ASN A 303 -20.11 9.56 10.00
N ASN A 304 -20.63 10.25 8.97
CA ASN A 304 -21.92 10.94 9.01
C ASN A 304 -23.02 10.30 8.14
N GLU A 305 -22.68 9.59 7.05
CA GLU A 305 -23.64 8.89 6.18
C GLU A 305 -24.26 7.64 6.83
N LEU A 306 -23.78 7.24 8.01
CA LEU A 306 -24.37 6.18 8.83
C LEU A 306 -25.72 6.56 9.47
N VAL A 307 -26.14 7.83 9.44
CA VAL A 307 -27.24 8.31 10.28
C VAL A 307 -28.63 8.37 9.58
N THR A 308 -28.74 8.36 8.24
CA THR A 308 -30.02 8.80 7.62
C THR A 308 -30.72 7.91 6.59
N GLU A 309 -30.20 6.77 6.11
CA GLU A 309 -30.82 6.11 4.93
C GLU A 309 -31.12 4.59 4.96
N LYS A 310 -31.13 3.90 6.10
CA LYS A 310 -31.37 2.42 6.11
C LYS A 310 -32.52 1.94 6.99
N ILE A 311 -33.72 2.54 6.86
CA ILE A 311 -34.93 2.07 7.58
C ILE A 311 -35.87 1.20 6.72
N SER A 312 -35.73 1.08 5.40
CA SER A 312 -36.84 0.54 4.57
C SER A 312 -36.64 -0.80 3.84
N SER A 313 -35.54 -1.55 4.03
CA SER A 313 -35.40 -2.83 3.30
C SER A 313 -34.59 -3.89 4.02
N VAL A 314 -35.23 -4.60 4.96
CA VAL A 314 -34.74 -5.90 5.44
C VAL A 314 -35.82 -6.95 5.19
N SER A 315 -35.80 -7.56 4.02
CA SER A 315 -36.25 -8.95 3.88
C SER A 315 -35.51 -9.61 2.72
N LYS A 316 -34.91 -10.76 3.03
CA LYS A 316 -34.16 -11.68 2.15
C LYS A 316 -32.71 -11.26 1.86
N LEU A 317 -31.75 -11.99 2.41
CA LEU A 317 -31.15 -13.14 1.72
C LEU A 317 -30.28 -13.98 2.66
N LEU A 318 -30.37 -15.30 2.47
CA LEU A 318 -29.62 -16.33 3.16
C LEU A 318 -28.23 -16.53 2.50
N CYS A 319 -27.18 -16.55 3.31
CA CYS A 319 -25.98 -17.34 3.03
C CYS A 319 -25.78 -18.33 4.19
N PRO A 320 -26.14 -19.62 4.05
CA PRO A 320 -25.95 -20.59 5.12
C PRO A 320 -24.48 -21.02 5.14
N SER A 321 -23.74 -20.56 6.16
CA SER A 321 -22.41 -21.08 6.45
C SER A 321 -22.49 -22.59 6.73
N ARG A 322 -21.50 -23.37 6.23
CA ARG A 322 -21.42 -24.82 6.46
C ARG A 322 -21.31 -25.20 7.95
N PHE A 323 -21.06 -24.24 8.85
CA PHE A 323 -20.99 -24.46 10.30
C PHE A 323 -22.34 -24.45 11.02
N LEU A 324 -23.43 -24.00 10.39
CA LEU A 324 -24.78 -24.08 10.99
C LEU A 324 -25.36 -25.51 11.02
N ARG A 325 -24.66 -26.52 10.49
CA ARG A 325 -25.13 -27.92 10.52
C ARG A 325 -24.60 -28.77 11.68
N VAL A 326 -23.68 -28.28 12.52
CA VAL A 326 -23.00 -29.17 13.48
C VAL A 326 -23.24 -28.85 14.96
N HIS A 327 -23.72 -27.68 15.34
CA HIS A 327 -24.06 -27.41 16.75
C HIS A 327 -25.53 -27.68 17.09
N LYS A 328 -25.89 -28.96 17.04
CA LYS A 328 -26.88 -29.53 17.97
C LYS A 328 -26.17 -30.65 18.71
N ASN A 329 -25.53 -30.31 19.83
CA ASN A 329 -25.61 -31.04 21.10
C ASN A 329 -24.42 -30.72 22.03
N SER A 330 -24.81 -30.54 23.30
CA SER A 330 -24.05 -30.66 24.55
C SER A 330 -23.05 -29.58 24.98
N SER A 331 -23.42 -28.92 26.09
CA SER A 331 -22.57 -28.50 27.23
C SER A 331 -21.98 -27.07 27.33
N THR A 332 -22.63 -26.05 26.77
CA THR A 332 -22.23 -24.64 27.01
C THR A 332 -22.99 -23.92 28.13
N ASP A 333 -24.12 -24.44 28.61
CA ASP A 333 -25.00 -23.69 29.53
C ASP A 333 -24.43 -23.50 30.95
N ASN A 334 -23.49 -24.34 31.41
CA ASN A 334 -22.97 -24.25 32.78
C ASN A 334 -21.88 -23.18 32.97
N ASN A 335 -21.15 -22.78 31.91
CA ASN A 335 -20.06 -21.81 32.04
C ASN A 335 -20.57 -20.37 32.07
N ASP A 336 -21.65 -20.07 31.35
CA ASP A 336 -22.22 -18.73 31.28
C ASP A 336 -22.89 -18.33 32.61
N GLU A 337 -23.48 -19.30 33.33
CA GLU A 337 -24.10 -19.08 34.64
C GLU A 337 -23.07 -18.82 35.75
N LEU A 338 -21.92 -19.49 35.70
CA LEU A 338 -20.78 -19.26 36.61
C LEU A 338 -20.16 -17.88 36.42
N ILE A 339 -20.07 -17.40 35.17
CA ILE A 339 -19.53 -16.07 34.86
C ILE A 339 -20.49 -14.97 35.36
N LEU A 340 -21.81 -15.16 35.19
CA LEU A 340 -22.82 -14.22 35.68
C LEU A 340 -22.83 -14.13 37.22
N GLN A 341 -22.67 -15.26 37.93
CA GLN A 341 -22.54 -15.25 39.39
C GLN A 341 -21.28 -14.51 39.85
N HIS A 342 -20.14 -14.77 39.22
CA HIS A 342 -18.88 -14.14 39.60
C HIS A 342 -18.87 -12.62 39.34
N LEU A 343 -19.55 -12.16 38.29
CA LEU A 343 -19.74 -10.73 38.02
C LEU A 343 -20.67 -10.06 39.05
N SER A 344 -21.72 -10.76 39.50
CA SER A 344 -22.63 -10.25 40.53
C SER A 344 -21.94 -10.07 41.90
N GLU A 345 -21.03 -10.97 42.26
CA GLU A 345 -20.23 -10.85 43.49
C GLU A 345 -19.26 -9.67 43.44
N ILE A 346 -18.62 -9.43 42.29
CA ILE A 346 -17.70 -8.31 42.09
C ILE A 346 -18.46 -6.98 42.21
N ASN A 347 -19.61 -6.84 41.56
CA ASN A 347 -20.43 -5.62 41.64
C ASN A 347 -20.87 -5.35 43.09
N ASN A 348 -21.35 -6.36 43.80
CA ASN A 348 -21.74 -6.23 45.21
C ASN A 348 -20.56 -5.78 46.11
N ASN A 349 -19.33 -6.20 45.79
CA ASN A 349 -18.14 -5.79 46.55
C ASN A 349 -17.71 -4.35 46.22
N VAL A 350 -17.87 -3.92 44.96
CA VAL A 350 -17.64 -2.54 44.54
C VAL A 350 -18.65 -1.61 45.22
N ASP A 351 -19.93 -1.94 45.23
CA ASP A 351 -20.97 -1.13 45.87
C ASP A 351 -20.72 -0.97 47.37
N LYS A 352 -20.27 -2.04 48.05
CA LYS A 352 -19.86 -1.96 49.47
C LYS A 352 -18.67 -1.02 49.68
N LYS A 353 -17.67 -1.06 48.80
CA LYS A 353 -16.50 -0.15 48.87
C LYS A 353 -16.91 1.30 48.61
N VAL A 354 -17.78 1.55 47.64
CA VAL A 354 -18.31 2.89 47.33
C VAL A 354 -19.14 3.43 48.50
N ALA A 355 -19.98 2.59 49.12
CA ALA A 355 -20.76 2.98 50.30
C ALA A 355 -19.84 3.35 51.49
N LYS A 356 -18.75 2.60 51.69
CA LYS A 356 -17.75 2.88 52.73
C LYS A 356 -16.96 4.15 52.45
N LEU A 357 -16.55 4.39 51.20
CA LEU A 357 -15.87 5.62 50.81
C LEU A 357 -16.78 6.85 50.95
N ASN A 358 -18.07 6.71 50.64
CA ASN A 358 -19.06 7.77 50.83
C ASN A 358 -19.32 8.07 52.31
N SER A 359 -19.28 7.08 53.21
CA SER A 359 -19.39 7.34 54.64
C SER A 359 -18.14 8.00 55.20
N GLU A 360 -16.95 7.59 54.76
CA GLU A 360 -15.68 8.22 55.11
C GLU A 360 -15.59 9.67 54.59
N LEU A 361 -15.98 9.93 53.34
CA LEU A 361 -16.06 11.29 52.78
C LEU A 361 -17.06 12.16 53.54
N LYS A 362 -18.23 11.64 53.92
CA LYS A 362 -19.20 12.38 54.75
C LYS A 362 -18.65 12.70 56.14
N LEU A 363 -17.83 11.83 56.72
CA LEU A 363 -17.16 12.09 58.00
C LEU A 363 -16.08 13.17 57.86
N ILE A 364 -15.30 13.13 56.78
CA ILE A 364 -14.28 14.13 56.45
C ILE A 364 -14.94 15.50 56.21
N ILE A 365 -16.02 15.56 55.42
CA ILE A 365 -16.76 16.79 55.16
C ILE A 365 -17.33 17.39 56.46
N LYS A 366 -17.81 16.56 57.39
CA LYS A 366 -18.31 17.01 58.70
C LYS A 366 -17.20 17.47 59.66
N SER A 367 -15.96 17.04 59.43
CA SER A 367 -14.80 17.40 60.27
C SER A 367 -14.00 18.58 59.72
N ILE A 368 -14.37 19.13 58.56
CA ILE A 368 -13.85 20.40 58.05
C ILE A 368 -14.68 21.55 58.65
N PRO A 369 -14.12 22.40 59.54
CA PRO A 369 -14.82 23.58 60.04
C PRO A 369 -14.80 24.64 58.93
N ASN A 370 -16.00 25.10 58.54
CA ASN A 370 -16.25 26.21 57.61
C ASN A 370 -15.57 26.13 56.24
N CYS A 371 -16.30 25.64 55.23
CA CYS A 371 -16.31 26.26 53.91
C CYS A 371 -17.66 26.01 53.19
N LEU A 372 -18.43 27.11 53.13
CA LEU A 372 -19.51 27.46 52.19
C LEU A 372 -20.90 26.86 52.42
N GLN A 373 -21.72 27.66 53.12
CA GLN A 373 -23.16 27.77 52.93
C GLN A 373 -23.48 28.11 51.46
N VAL A 374 -24.46 27.37 50.92
CA VAL A 374 -25.37 27.63 49.77
C VAL A 374 -24.78 28.29 48.53
#